data_AF-A0A2V5RXW2-F1
#
_entry.id   AF-A0A2V5RXW2-F1
#
_cell.length_a   1.000
_cell.length_b   1.000
_cell.length_c   1.000
_cell.angle_alpha   90.00
_cell.angle_beta   90.00
_cell.angle_gamma   90.00
#
_symmetry.space_group_name_H-M   'P 1'
#
loop_
_entity.id
_entity.type
_entity.pdbx_description
1 polymer ?
#
loop_
_entity_poly.entity_id
_entity_poly.type
_entity_poly.pdbx_seq_one_letter_code
_entity_poly.pdbx_strand_id
1 'polypeptide(L)'
;MTATDEQDVRELPAYGIAEAAHYLLVPGATLRAWAAGMSYGTDSDRRFFKPVIQPAAKSPVALSFVNLIEAHVLAAIRRKHRVDMPAVRRAIEYLKKEFGSPHPLVDYKFETIANLVVTRWQARCAKLD
;
A
#
# COMPACT_ATOMS: atom_id res chain seq x y z
N MET A 1 -26.91 28.74 -2.92
CA MET A 1 -25.93 29.14 -1.90
C MET A 1 -25.14 27.89 -1.55
N THR A 2 -23.85 27.92 -1.90
CA THR A 2 -22.96 26.78 -2.17
C THR A 2 -22.62 25.99 -0.92
N ALA A 3 -22.92 24.68 -0.91
CA ALA A 3 -22.31 23.74 0.02
C ALA A 3 -20.80 23.74 -0.27
N THR A 4 -20.01 24.08 0.73
CA THR A 4 -18.56 24.04 0.72
C THR A 4 -18.12 22.65 0.27
N ASP A 5 -17.33 22.59 -0.79
CA ASP A 5 -16.52 21.43 -1.16
C ASP A 5 -15.46 21.22 -0.06
N GLU A 6 -15.89 20.71 1.09
CA GLU A 6 -15.00 20.33 2.19
C GLU A 6 -14.23 19.09 1.74
N GLN A 7 -12.99 19.29 1.32
CA GLN A 7 -12.03 18.20 1.08
C GLN A 7 -12.07 17.22 2.25
N ASP A 8 -12.24 15.93 1.96
CA ASP A 8 -12.25 14.89 2.97
C ASP A 8 -10.97 14.98 3.83
N VAL A 9 -11.15 15.32 5.10
CA VAL A 9 -10.06 15.53 6.05
C VAL A 9 -9.16 14.30 6.18
N ARG A 10 -9.69 13.10 5.87
CA ARG A 10 -8.96 11.84 5.92
C ARG A 10 -7.94 11.69 4.79
N GLU A 11 -8.06 12.50 3.72
CA GLU A 11 -7.17 12.53 2.56
C GLU A 11 -6.08 13.60 2.66
N LEU A 12 -6.18 14.51 3.64
CA LEU A 12 -5.19 15.55 3.85
C LEU A 12 -3.87 14.98 4.39
N PRO A 13 -2.71 15.54 3.99
CA PRO A 13 -1.41 15.11 4.49
C PRO A 13 -1.28 15.46 5.98
N ALA A 14 -1.21 14.44 6.83
CA ALA A 14 -1.18 14.61 8.30
C ALA A 14 0.04 13.93 8.94
N TYR A 15 0.50 12.80 8.39
CA TYR A 15 1.49 11.95 9.05
C TYR A 15 2.81 11.92 8.29
N GLY A 16 3.91 12.28 8.94
CA GLY A 16 5.25 12.09 8.38
C GLY A 16 5.65 10.61 8.34
N ILE A 17 6.62 10.24 7.49
CA ILE A 17 7.10 8.85 7.41
C ILE A 17 7.55 8.28 8.76
N ALA A 18 8.27 9.06 9.57
CA ALA A 18 8.80 8.58 10.85
C ALA A 18 7.69 8.30 11.87
N GLU A 19 6.72 9.20 11.95
CA GLU A 19 5.56 9.09 12.81
C GLU A 19 4.66 7.92 12.38
N ALA A 20 4.30 7.84 11.10
CA ALA A 20 3.50 6.76 10.57
C ALA A 20 4.18 5.38 10.76
N ALA A 21 5.50 5.32 10.57
CA ALA A 21 6.29 4.10 10.81
C ALA A 21 6.21 3.65 12.27
N HIS A 22 6.28 4.60 13.21
CA HIS A 22 6.12 4.35 14.64
C HIS A 22 4.72 3.79 14.96
N TYR A 23 3.65 4.41 14.46
CA TYR A 23 2.28 3.93 14.69
C TYR A 23 2.02 2.54 14.11
N LEU A 24 2.60 2.22 12.95
CA LEU A 24 2.39 0.94 12.26
C LEU A 24 3.36 -0.17 12.69
N LEU A 25 4.35 0.15 13.53
CA LEU A 25 5.45 -0.72 13.92
C LEU A 25 6.21 -1.28 12.69
N VAL A 26 6.32 -0.49 11.63
CA VAL A 26 7.03 -0.84 10.38
C VAL A 26 8.35 -0.07 10.34
N PRO A 27 9.49 -0.66 9.93
CA PRO A 27 10.73 0.10 9.77
C PRO A 27 10.55 1.31 8.85
N GLY A 28 11.03 2.50 9.25
CA GLY A 28 10.82 3.74 8.48
C GLY A 28 11.33 3.67 7.04
N ALA A 29 12.43 2.96 6.80
CA ALA A 29 12.95 2.67 5.46
C ALA A 29 11.96 1.86 4.60
N THR A 30 11.26 0.90 5.21
CA THR A 30 10.25 0.08 4.52
C THR A 30 9.02 0.92 4.17
N LEU A 31 8.51 1.72 5.10
CA LEU A 31 7.37 2.59 4.83
C LEU A 31 7.70 3.65 3.78
N ARG A 32 8.91 4.24 3.84
CA ARG A 32 9.42 5.14 2.79
C ARG A 32 9.48 4.45 1.44
N ALA A 33 9.96 3.21 1.37
CA ALA A 33 10.00 2.45 0.12
C ALA A 33 8.58 2.25 -0.45
N TRP A 34 7.58 1.99 0.39
CA TRP A 34 6.19 1.85 -0.07
C TRP A 34 5.59 3.14 -0.63
N ALA A 35 5.89 4.29 -0.04
CA ALA A 35 5.30 5.58 -0.42
C ALA A 35 6.10 6.37 -1.47
N ALA A 36 7.42 6.33 -1.41
CA ALA A 36 8.32 7.14 -2.24
C ALA A 36 9.31 6.32 -3.08
N GLY A 37 9.35 5.00 -2.86
CA GLY A 37 10.31 4.13 -3.52
C GLY A 37 11.70 4.18 -2.88
N MET A 38 12.57 3.29 -3.31
CA MET A 38 13.92 3.16 -2.76
C MET A 38 14.85 2.49 -3.78
N SER A 39 16.00 3.10 -4.05
CA SER A 39 17.09 2.40 -4.75
C SER A 39 17.78 1.42 -3.81
N TYR A 40 18.14 0.26 -4.31
CA TYR A 40 18.89 -0.78 -3.58
C TYR A 40 19.77 -1.57 -4.56
N GLY A 41 20.72 -2.32 -4.02
CA GLY A 41 21.71 -3.05 -4.83
C GLY A 41 23.06 -2.32 -4.90
N THR A 42 23.99 -2.89 -5.64
CA THR A 42 25.35 -2.36 -5.85
C THR A 42 25.39 -1.48 -7.10
N ASP A 43 26.48 -0.75 -7.31
CA ASP A 43 26.65 0.12 -8.49
C ASP A 43 26.46 -0.61 -9.83
N SER A 44 26.79 -1.90 -9.87
CA SER A 44 26.63 -2.77 -11.04
C SER A 44 25.23 -3.40 -11.20
N ASP A 45 24.40 -3.45 -10.15
CA ASP A 45 23.03 -4.02 -10.17
C ASP A 45 22.08 -3.14 -9.35
N ARG A 46 21.96 -1.89 -9.77
CA ARG A 46 21.09 -0.92 -9.10
C ARG A 46 19.63 -1.16 -9.47
N ARG A 47 18.84 -1.51 -8.47
CA ARG A 47 17.40 -1.76 -8.60
C ARG A 47 16.60 -0.66 -7.92
N PHE A 48 15.35 -0.48 -8.34
CA PHE A 48 14.44 0.49 -7.74
C PHE A 48 13.15 -0.19 -7.29
N PHE A 49 12.82 -0.01 -6.01
CA PHE A 49 11.53 -0.39 -5.48
C PHE A 49 10.50 0.65 -5.92
N LYS A 50 9.60 0.28 -6.83
CA LYS A 50 8.48 1.14 -7.24
C LYS A 50 7.51 1.34 -6.07
N PRO A 51 7.04 2.55 -5.76
CA PRO A 51 6.01 2.77 -4.74
C PRO A 51 4.78 1.87 -4.95
N VAL A 52 4.10 1.51 -3.87
CA VAL A 52 2.81 0.79 -3.89
C VAL A 52 1.68 1.60 -3.24
N ILE A 53 2.02 2.63 -2.47
CA ILE A 53 1.09 3.58 -1.86
C ILE A 53 1.33 4.95 -2.50
N GLN A 54 0.25 5.64 -2.84
CA GLN A 54 0.32 7.03 -3.31
C GLN A 54 0.22 7.95 -2.08
N PRO A 55 1.29 8.64 -1.66
CA PRO A 55 1.22 9.53 -0.51
C PRO A 55 0.42 10.80 -0.83
N ALA A 56 -0.23 11.36 0.18
CA ALA A 56 -0.96 12.62 0.09
C ALA A 56 -0.05 13.81 -0.25
N ALA A 57 1.21 13.80 0.21
CA ALA A 57 2.23 14.76 -0.23
C ALA A 57 3.55 14.06 -0.59
N LYS A 58 4.24 14.57 -1.61
CA LYS A 58 5.52 14.02 -2.11
C LYS A 58 6.75 14.76 -1.58
N SER A 59 6.61 16.03 -1.17
CA SER A 59 7.72 16.87 -0.68
C SER A 59 7.22 17.87 0.38
N PRO A 60 7.48 17.64 1.69
CA PRO A 60 8.00 16.38 2.24
C PRO A 60 7.01 15.22 2.02
N VAL A 61 7.49 13.98 2.06
CA VAL A 61 6.62 12.80 1.97
C VAL A 61 5.73 12.74 3.22
N ALA A 62 4.42 12.88 3.03
CA ALA A 62 3.43 12.79 4.09
C ALA A 62 2.25 11.92 3.65
N LEU A 63 1.71 11.18 4.61
CA LEU A 63 0.59 10.27 4.46
C LEU A 63 -0.68 10.91 5.01
N SER A 64 -1.79 10.65 4.34
CA SER A 64 -3.12 10.90 4.90
C SER A 64 -3.53 9.83 5.92
N PHE A 65 -4.67 10.00 6.56
CA PHE A 65 -5.24 8.94 7.39
C PHE A 65 -5.56 7.69 6.56
N VAL A 66 -6.14 7.85 5.37
CA VAL A 66 -6.42 6.72 4.47
C VAL A 66 -5.14 6.01 4.05
N ASN A 67 -4.07 6.75 3.75
CA ASN A 67 -2.75 6.16 3.49
C ASN A 67 -2.19 5.36 4.68
N LEU A 68 -2.42 5.82 5.91
CA LEU A 68 -1.98 5.12 7.11
C LEU A 68 -2.69 3.76 7.25
N ILE A 69 -4.00 3.73 6.99
CA ILE A 69 -4.78 2.48 6.97
C ILE A 69 -4.33 1.58 5.81
N GLU A 70 -4.08 2.13 4.63
CA GLU A 70 -3.56 1.39 3.47
C GLU A 70 -2.22 0.71 3.80
N ALA A 71 -1.31 1.44 4.44
CA ALA A 71 -0.03 0.89 4.90
C ALA A 71 -0.20 -0.14 6.02
N HIS A 72 -1.17 0.02 6.91
CA HIS A 72 -1.51 -0.95 7.94
C HIS A 72 -1.97 -2.29 7.33
N VAL A 73 -2.91 -2.24 6.37
CA VAL A 73 -3.40 -3.43 5.64
C VAL A 73 -2.25 -4.13 4.91
N LEU A 74 -1.40 -3.36 4.22
CA LEU A 74 -0.21 -3.90 3.57
C LEU A 74 0.73 -4.61 4.55
N ALA A 75 0.98 -4.00 5.72
CA ALA A 75 1.81 -4.60 6.75
C ALA A 75 1.21 -5.91 7.28
N ALA A 76 -0.12 -5.95 7.51
CA ALA A 76 -0.83 -7.15 7.96
C ALA A 76 -0.72 -8.30 6.94
N ILE A 77 -0.92 -8.01 5.65
CA ILE A 77 -0.78 -9.00 4.56
C ILE A 77 0.63 -9.59 4.53
N ARG A 78 1.65 -8.74 4.64
CA ARG A 78 3.06 -9.18 4.59
C ARG A 78 3.48 -9.96 5.84
N ARG A 79 2.99 -9.61 7.03
CA ARG A 79 3.35 -10.29 8.29
C ARG A 79 2.57 -11.59 8.49
N LYS A 80 1.24 -11.54 8.35
CA LYS A 80 0.33 -12.65 8.68
C LYS A 80 0.24 -13.69 7.57
N HIS A 81 0.20 -13.24 6.32
CA HIS A 81 -0.02 -14.12 5.16
C HIS A 81 1.24 -14.36 4.33
N ARG A 82 2.37 -13.71 4.68
CA ARG A 82 3.68 -13.83 4.00
C ARG A 82 3.57 -13.67 2.49
N VAL A 83 2.64 -12.83 2.02
CA VAL A 83 2.43 -12.60 0.60
C VAL A 83 3.58 -11.76 0.06
N ASP A 84 4.24 -12.25 -0.99
CA ASP A 84 5.35 -11.55 -1.62
C ASP A 84 4.89 -10.27 -2.34
N MET A 85 5.77 -9.26 -2.35
CA MET A 85 5.50 -7.96 -2.99
C MET A 85 5.02 -8.04 -4.45
N PRO A 86 5.50 -8.96 -5.31
CA PRO A 86 4.96 -9.10 -6.67
C PRO A 86 3.49 -9.52 -6.69
N ALA A 87 3.04 -10.37 -5.75
CA ALA A 87 1.64 -10.75 -5.65
C ALA A 87 0.77 -9.58 -5.16
N VAL A 88 1.27 -8.83 -4.16
CA VAL A 88 0.61 -7.59 -3.71
C VAL A 88 0.42 -6.60 -4.88
N ARG A 89 1.46 -6.38 -5.70
CA ARG A 89 1.37 -5.48 -6.85
C ARG A 89 0.31 -5.92 -7.86
N ARG A 90 0.24 -7.21 -8.18
CA ARG A 90 -0.80 -7.74 -9.07
C ARG A 90 -2.20 -7.52 -8.51
N ALA A 91 -2.38 -7.70 -7.20
CA ALA A 91 -3.66 -7.44 -6.54
C ALA A 91 -4.03 -5.95 -6.61
N ILE A 92 -3.09 -5.05 -6.30
CA ILE A 92 -3.28 -3.60 -6.42
C ILE A 92 -3.64 -3.20 -7.86
N GLU A 93 -2.93 -3.72 -8.86
CA GLU A 93 -3.22 -3.42 -10.27
C GLU A 93 -4.60 -3.92 -10.69
N TYR A 94 -5.00 -5.11 -10.25
CA TYR A 94 -6.35 -5.64 -10.48
C TYR A 94 -7.42 -4.73 -9.86
N LEU A 95 -7.24 -4.34 -8.59
CA LEU A 95 -8.18 -3.48 -7.86
C LEU A 95 -8.29 -2.09 -8.51
N LYS A 96 -7.17 -1.51 -8.96
CA LYS A 96 -7.17 -0.24 -9.68
C LYS A 96 -7.92 -0.32 -11.00
N LYS A 97 -7.77 -1.42 -11.75
CA LYS A 97 -8.49 -1.63 -13.02
C LYS A 97 -9.98 -1.83 -12.81
N GLU A 98 -10.36 -2.57 -11.78
CA GLU A 98 -11.76 -2.93 -11.52
C GLU A 98 -12.56 -1.80 -10.85
N PHE A 99 -11.94 -1.07 -9.93
CA PHE A 99 -12.64 -0.10 -9.07
C PHE A 99 -12.17 1.35 -9.20
N GLY A 100 -11.02 1.61 -9.84
CA GLY A 100 -10.55 2.97 -10.10
C GLY A 100 -10.14 3.78 -8.85
N SER A 101 -10.11 3.18 -7.66
CA SER A 101 -9.83 3.89 -6.42
C SER A 101 -8.35 4.28 -6.26
N PRO A 102 -8.07 5.47 -5.68
CA PRO A 102 -6.72 5.86 -5.30
C PRO A 102 -6.14 5.02 -4.16
N HIS A 103 -6.99 4.36 -3.35
CA HIS A 103 -6.62 3.60 -2.14
C HIS A 103 -7.10 2.14 -2.21
N PRO A 104 -6.57 1.35 -3.16
CA PRO A 104 -7.09 0.02 -3.48
C PRO A 104 -7.05 -0.97 -2.32
N LEU A 105 -6.17 -0.80 -1.32
CA LEU A 105 -6.11 -1.73 -0.17
C LEU A 105 -7.10 -1.40 0.95
N VAL A 106 -7.79 -0.26 0.90
CA VAL A 106 -8.72 0.19 1.96
C VAL A 106 -10.17 0.23 1.48
N ASP A 107 -10.40 0.14 0.17
CA ASP A 107 -11.75 0.06 -0.38
C ASP A 107 -12.55 -1.11 0.21
N TYR A 108 -13.83 -0.87 0.49
CA TYR A 108 -14.78 -1.83 1.11
C TYR A 108 -14.83 -3.20 0.42
N LYS A 109 -14.49 -3.29 -0.87
CA LYS A 109 -14.45 -4.56 -1.62
C LYS A 109 -13.17 -5.37 -1.35
N PHE A 110 -12.16 -4.77 -0.70
CA PHE A 110 -10.88 -5.41 -0.44
C PHE A 110 -10.99 -6.54 0.59
N GLU A 111 -11.80 -6.44 1.64
CA GLU A 111 -11.94 -7.55 2.61
C GLU A 111 -12.41 -8.85 1.93
N THR A 112 -13.35 -8.73 0.99
CA THR A 112 -13.85 -9.85 0.17
C THR A 112 -12.78 -10.34 -0.81
N ILE A 113 -12.01 -9.42 -1.40
CA ILE A 113 -10.99 -9.74 -2.41
C ILE A 113 -9.69 -10.27 -1.78
N ALA A 114 -9.30 -9.85 -0.58
CA ALA A 114 -8.13 -10.32 0.13
C ALA A 114 -8.27 -11.82 0.43
N ASN A 115 -9.44 -12.25 0.90
CA ASN A 115 -9.77 -13.66 1.05
C ASN A 115 -9.73 -14.38 -0.31
N LEU A 116 -10.34 -13.84 -1.37
CA LEU A 116 -10.28 -14.45 -2.71
C LEU A 116 -8.86 -14.56 -3.29
N VAL A 117 -8.02 -13.54 -3.12
CA VAL A 117 -6.63 -13.52 -3.57
C VAL A 117 -5.84 -14.55 -2.79
N VAL A 118 -5.97 -14.61 -1.46
CA VAL A 118 -5.30 -15.59 -0.61
C VAL A 118 -5.72 -17.02 -0.98
N THR A 119 -7.02 -17.30 -1.06
CA THR A 119 -7.54 -18.64 -1.38
C THR A 119 -7.21 -19.07 -2.81
N ARG A 120 -7.27 -18.15 -3.78
CA ARG A 120 -6.90 -18.42 -5.18
C ARG A 120 -5.39 -18.57 -5.36
N TRP A 121 -4.56 -17.91 -4.53
CA TRP A 121 -3.11 -18.13 -4.52
C TRP A 121 -2.75 -19.51 -3.97
N GLN A 122 -3.34 -19.91 -2.83
CA GLN A 122 -3.14 -21.23 -2.25
C GLN A 122 -3.53 -22.35 -3.23
N ALA A 123 -4.67 -22.20 -3.92
CA ALA A 123 -5.14 -23.16 -4.92
C ALA A 123 -4.28 -23.22 -6.19
N ARG A 124 -3.48 -22.19 -6.48
CA ARG A 124 -2.58 -22.14 -7.65
C ARG A 124 -1.18 -22.64 -7.33
N CYS A 125 -0.69 -22.43 -6.10
CA CYS A 125 0.54 -23.06 -5.61
C CYS A 125 0.40 -24.57 -5.47
N ALA A 126 -0.73 -25.06 -4.95
CA ALA A 126 -1.00 -26.50 -4.80
C ALA A 126 -1.19 -27.27 -6.13
N LYS A 127 -1.13 -26.59 -7.29
CA LYS A 127 -1.19 -27.21 -8.63
C LYS A 127 0.16 -27.19 -9.36
N LEU A 128 1.20 -26.67 -8.72
CA LEU A 128 2.56 -26.57 -9.26
C LEU A 128 3.56 -27.46 -8.50
N ASP A 129 3.09 -28.20 -7.49
CA ASP A 129 3.74 -29.34 -6.84
C ASP A 129 3.07 -30.64 -7.33
#